data_AF-A0A939D058-F1
#
_entry.id   AF-A0A939D058-F1
#
_cell.length_a   1.000
_cell.length_b   1.000
_cell.length_c   1.000
_cell.angle_alpha   90.00
_cell.angle_beta   90.00
_cell.angle_gamma   90.00
#
_symmetry.space_group_name_H-M   'P 1'
#
loop_
_entity.id
_entity.type
_entity.pdbx_description
1 polymer ?
#
loop_
_entity_poly.entity_id
_entity_poly.type
_entity_poly.pdbx_seq_one_letter_code
_entity_poly.pdbx_strand_id
1 'polypeptide(L)'
;MSASEYVMHNIFNKIVSEYHPFAEYQGYAEGENGFIVYYQGTNGQQHMVVNTEGNIISDSTMGTTRSLGILAVGAAFVSALMGGE
;
A
#
# COMPACT_ATOMS: atom_id res chain seq x y z
N MET A 1 -6.46 -9.65 16.01
CA MET A 1 -5.89 -8.38 15.55
C MET A 1 -4.95 -7.84 16.61
N SER A 2 -3.66 -7.83 16.30
CA SER A 2 -2.62 -7.23 17.14
C SER A 2 -2.56 -5.71 16.92
N ALA A 3 -2.01 -4.95 17.87
CA ALA A 3 -1.87 -3.49 17.73
C ALA A 3 -1.08 -3.07 16.48
N SER A 4 -0.06 -3.86 16.12
CA SER A 4 0.73 -3.70 14.90
C SER A 4 -0.10 -3.89 13.63
N GLU A 5 -1.01 -4.87 13.61
CA GLU A 5 -1.89 -5.18 12.49
C GLU A 5 -2.87 -4.02 12.24
N TYR A 6 -3.43 -3.45 13.31
CA TYR A 6 -4.29 -2.27 13.22
C TYR A 6 -3.56 -1.04 12.64
N VAL A 7 -2.33 -0.80 13.08
CA VAL A 7 -1.48 0.29 12.55
C VAL A 7 -1.21 0.08 11.06
N MET A 8 -0.87 -1.16 10.66
CA MET A 8 -0.66 -1.49 9.24
C MET A 8 -1.92 -1.24 8.40
N HIS A 9 -3.09 -1.71 8.85
CA HIS A 9 -4.36 -1.46 8.16
C HIS A 9 -4.64 0.04 7.99
N ASN A 10 -4.37 0.86 9.02
CA ASN A 10 -4.57 2.31 8.95
C ASN A 10 -3.64 2.96 7.92
N ILE A 11 -2.35 2.59 7.94
CA ILE A 11 -1.35 3.10 6.99
C ILE A 11 -1.74 2.73 5.56
N PHE A 12 -2.02 1.45 5.29
CA PHE A 12 -2.38 1.00 3.95
C PHE A 12 -3.69 1.60 3.44
N ASN A 13 -4.69 1.76 4.31
CA ASN A 13 -5.93 2.45 3.96
C ASN A 13 -5.69 3.90 3.54
N LYS A 14 -4.84 4.61 4.28
CA LYS A 14 -4.47 5.99 3.97
C LYS A 14 -3.77 6.08 2.61
N ILE A 15 -2.84 5.17 2.33
CA ILE A 15 -2.12 5.15 1.06
C ILE A 15 -3.03 4.83 -0.11
N VAL A 16 -3.94 3.85 0.04
CA VAL A 16 -4.96 3.60 -0.98
C VAL A 16 -5.78 4.86 -1.22
N SER A 17 -6.20 5.56 -0.18
CA SER A 17 -6.98 6.80 -0.32
C SER A 17 -6.18 7.95 -0.97
N GLU A 18 -4.87 8.03 -0.72
CA GLU A 18 -4.00 9.05 -1.33
C GLU A 18 -3.66 8.75 -2.79
N TYR A 19 -3.37 7.48 -3.11
CA TYR A 19 -2.96 7.05 -4.45
C TYR A 19 -4.13 6.77 -5.38
N HIS A 20 -5.20 6.23 -4.82
CA HIS A 20 -6.41 5.79 -5.51
C HIS A 20 -7.64 6.32 -4.74
N PRO A 21 -7.95 7.63 -4.83
CA PRO A 21 -9.03 8.25 -4.04
C PRO A 21 -10.43 7.70 -4.31
N PHE A 22 -10.59 6.95 -5.40
CA PHE A 22 -11.82 6.27 -5.77
C PHE A 22 -11.79 4.76 -5.49
N ALA A 23 -10.70 4.25 -4.88
CA ALA A 23 -10.57 2.85 -4.53
C ALA A 23 -10.89 2.63 -3.05
N GLU A 24 -11.55 1.51 -2.77
CA GLU A 24 -11.86 1.08 -1.42
C GLU A 24 -10.80 0.08 -0.95
N TYR A 25 -10.11 0.39 0.14
CA TYR A 25 -9.17 -0.54 0.76
C TYR A 25 -9.87 -1.82 1.23
N GLN A 26 -9.37 -2.99 0.81
CA GLN A 26 -9.94 -4.31 1.12
C GLN A 26 -9.11 -5.11 2.11
N GLY A 27 -7.81 -4.84 2.20
CA GLY A 27 -6.91 -5.56 3.10
C GLY A 27 -5.48 -5.57 2.62
N TYR A 28 -4.63 -6.32 3.32
CA TYR A 28 -3.29 -6.61 2.87
C TYR A 28 -2.93 -8.07 3.16
N ALA A 29 -1.95 -8.60 2.44
CA ALA A 29 -1.30 -9.87 2.71
C ALA A 29 0.21 -9.67 2.74
N GLU A 30 0.91 -10.41 3.58
CA GLU A 30 2.36 -10.45 3.58
C GLU A 30 2.83 -11.36 2.44
N GLY A 31 3.76 -10.87 1.64
CA GLY A 31 4.41 -11.59 0.56
C GLY A 31 5.92 -11.62 0.75
N GLU A 32 6.61 -12.41 -0.07
CA GLU A 32 8.06 -12.59 0.03
C GLU A 32 8.87 -11.28 -0.12
N ASN A 33 8.31 -10.29 -0.84
CA ASN A 33 8.96 -9.01 -1.11
C ASN A 33 8.36 -7.82 -0.33
N GLY A 34 7.47 -8.07 0.65
CA GLY A 34 6.82 -7.02 1.45
C GLY A 34 5.33 -7.26 1.67
N PHE A 35 4.50 -6.25 1.45
CA PHE A 35 3.06 -6.27 1.68
C PHE A 35 2.30 -6.08 0.38
N ILE A 36 1.38 -6.99 0.09
CA ILE A 36 0.43 -6.91 -1.02
C ILE A 36 -0.83 -6.26 -0.48
N VAL A 37 -1.10 -5.03 -0.88
CA VAL A 37 -2.27 -4.25 -0.47
C VAL A 37 -3.36 -4.43 -1.52
N TYR A 38 -4.52 -4.93 -1.10
CA TYR A 38 -5.69 -5.12 -1.96
C TYR A 38 -6.67 -3.97 -1.80
N TYR A 39 -7.21 -3.52 -2.92
CA TYR A 39 -8.22 -2.47 -2.95
C TYR A 39 -9.17 -2.66 -4.14
N GLN A 40 -10.41 -2.21 -3.99
CA GLN A 40 -11.45 -2.27 -5.00
C GLN A 40 -11.47 -0.93 -5.75
N GLY A 41 -10.90 -0.91 -6.94
CA GLY A 41 -10.97 0.24 -7.83
C GLY A 41 -12.18 0.20 -8.76
N THR A 42 -12.28 1.19 -9.64
CA THR A 42 -13.37 1.31 -10.62
C THR A 42 -13.45 0.13 -11.61
N ASN A 43 -12.37 -0.65 -11.72
CA ASN A 43 -12.25 -1.74 -12.68
C ASN A 43 -12.16 -3.13 -12.02
N GLY A 44 -12.60 -3.23 -10.77
CA GLY A 44 -12.56 -4.47 -10.01
C GLY A 44 -11.52 -4.45 -8.90
N GLN A 45 -11.26 -5.63 -8.35
CA GLN A 45 -10.25 -5.82 -7.33
C GLN A 45 -8.86 -5.65 -7.94
N GLN A 46 -8.08 -4.77 -7.35
CA GLN A 46 -6.73 -4.40 -7.72
C GLN A 46 -5.81 -4.60 -6.52
N HIS A 47 -4.50 -4.57 -6.79
CA HIS A 47 -3.50 -4.71 -5.75
C HIS A 47 -2.26 -3.89 -6.06
N MET A 48 -1.56 -3.47 -5.01
CA MET A 48 -0.22 -2.92 -5.09
C MET A 48 0.72 -3.68 -4.14
N VAL A 49 1.98 -3.79 -4.51
CA VAL A 49 3.01 -4.40 -3.69
C VAL A 49 3.88 -3.31 -3.13
N VAL A 50 3.98 -3.27 -1.81
CA VAL A 50 4.77 -2.32 -1.04
C VAL A 50 5.91 -3.08 -0.38
N ASN A 51 7.17 -2.67 -0.58
CA ASN A 51 8.29 -3.32 0.09
C ASN A 51 8.36 -2.93 1.58
N THR A 52 9.23 -3.59 2.35
CA THR A 52 9.40 -3.31 3.80
C THR A 52 9.95 -1.91 4.10
N GLU A 53 10.48 -1.22 3.08
CA GLU A 53 10.91 0.18 3.17
C GLU A 53 9.76 1.14 2.83
N GLY A 54 8.56 0.63 2.51
CA GLY A 54 7.39 1.42 2.16
C GLY A 54 7.33 1.92 0.72
N ASN A 55 8.17 1.40 -0.16
CA ASN A 55 8.16 1.74 -1.58
C ASN A 55 7.17 0.86 -2.34
N ILE A 56 6.33 1.46 -3.19
CA ILE A 56 5.46 0.70 -4.10
C ILE A 56 6.33 0.15 -5.23
N ILE A 57 6.48 -1.17 -5.28
CA ILE A 57 7.29 -1.87 -6.29
C ILE A 57 6.45 -2.39 -7.46
N SER A 58 5.13 -2.52 -7.27
CA SER A 58 4.20 -2.96 -8.31
C SER A 58 2.79 -2.46 -8.03
N ASP A 59 2.03 -2.14 -9.07
CA ASP A 59 0.64 -1.71 -8.99
C ASP A 59 -0.13 -2.29 -10.19
N SER A 60 -1.27 -2.93 -9.90
CA SER A 60 -2.12 -3.60 -10.90
C SER A 60 -3.30 -2.71 -11.37
N THR A 61 -3.29 -1.43 -11.04
CA THR A 61 -4.35 -0.50 -11.47
C THR A 61 -4.15 -0.11 -12.92
N MET A 62 -4.82 -0.86 -13.80
CA MET A 62 -5.08 -0.50 -15.20
C MET A 62 -3.86 -0.45 -16.13
N GLY A 63 -3.51 -1.58 -16.75
CA GLY A 63 -2.98 -1.69 -18.14
C GLY A 63 -1.69 -0.94 -18.49
N THR A 64 -1.18 -0.16 -17.55
CA THR A 64 0.11 0.46 -17.54
C THR A 64 0.82 -0.29 -16.45
N THR A 65 1.69 -1.21 -16.86
CA THR A 65 2.93 -1.43 -16.12
C THR A 65 3.67 -0.10 -16.12
N ARG A 66 3.12 0.89 -15.41
CA ARG A 66 3.82 2.09 -15.03
C ARG A 66 4.77 1.57 -13.98
N SER A 67 5.91 1.10 -14.45
CA SER A 67 7.17 1.18 -13.72
C SER A 67 7.43 2.66 -13.43
N LEU A 68 6.57 3.28 -12.61
CA LEU A 68 6.83 4.51 -11.90
C LEU A 68 7.84 4.11 -10.82
N GLY A 69 9.09 3.90 -11.23
CA GLY A 69 10.22 3.75 -10.30
C GLY A 69 10.50 5.04 -9.51
N ILE A 70 9.50 5.88 -9.28
CA ILE A 70 9.61 7.22 -8.73
C ILE A 70 8.27 7.59 -8.08
N LEU A 71 7.94 7.00 -6.94
CA LEU A 71 7.30 7.76 -5.86
C LEU A 71 7.53 6.99 -4.55
N ALA A 72 8.53 7.45 -3.79
CA ALA A 72 8.88 6.90 -2.49
C ALA A 72 7.77 7.20 -1.47
N VAL A 73 6.75 6.34 -1.40
CA VAL A 73 5.85 6.28 -0.24
C VAL A 73 6.62 5.82 1.02
N GLY A 74 7.88 5.39 0.86
CA GLY A 74 8.75 4.94 1.95
C GLY A 74 8.97 5.97 3.06
N ALA A 75 8.99 7.26 2.75
CA ALA A 75 9.20 8.29 3.78
C ALA A 75 8.06 8.35 4.82
N ALA A 76 6.81 8.09 4.40
CA ALA A 76 5.66 8.09 5.29
C ALA A 76 5.54 6.76 6.07
N PHE A 77 5.86 5.63 5.44
CA PHE A 77 5.89 4.31 6.09
C PHE A 77 6.97 4.17 7.14
N VAL A 78 8.22 4.56 6.83
CA VAL A 78 9.34 4.48 7.77
C VAL A 78 9.06 5.42 8.96
N SER A 79 8.52 6.61 8.71
CA SER A 79 8.12 7.51 9.81
C SER A 79 6.97 6.93 10.65
N ALA A 80 5.97 6.29 10.04
CA ALA A 80 4.85 5.68 10.77
C ALA A 80 5.21 4.37 11.50
N LEU A 81 6.23 3.63 11.02
CA LEU A 81 6.73 2.40 11.66
C LEU A 81 7.84 2.67 12.69
N MET A 82 8.65 3.72 12.52
CA MET A 82 9.74 4.07 13.43
C MET A 82 9.40 5.16 14.45
N GLY A 83 8.31 5.92 14.25
CA GLY A 83 8.00 7.12 15.04
C GLY A 83 6.55 7.16 15.51
N GLY A 84 6.21 6.28 16.44
CA GLY A 84 5.21 6.59 17.46
C GLY A 84 5.90 7.25 18.64
N GLU A 85 6.22 8.53 18.50
CA GLU A 85 6.51 9.47 19.61
C GLU A 85 5.45 10.57 19.61
#